data_AF-A0A3A4BKG1-F1
#
_entry.id   AF-A0A3A4BKG1-F1
#
_cell.length_a   1.000
_cell.length_b   1.000
_cell.length_c   1.000
_cell.angle_alpha   90.00
_cell.angle_beta   90.00
_cell.angle_gamma   90.00
#
_symmetry.space_group_name_H-M   'P 1'
#
loop_
_entity.id
_entity.type
_entity.pdbx_description
1 polymer ?
#
loop_
_entity_poly.entity_id
_entity_poly.type
_entity_poly.pdbx_seq_one_letter_code
_entity_poly.pdbx_strand_id
1 'polypeptide(L)'
;MAGAGRSPGGLLKTLEALARSGAHRETWQITRALLPALLAGPGERATTVHTRVVSFAADVAEWAGARGELPEIAALAARPGSSHLTRHARRLHATLTA
;
A
#
# COMPACT_ATOMS: atom_id res chain seq x y z
N MET A 1 -4.85 22.82 21.50
CA MET A 1 -5.70 21.63 21.29
C MET A 1 -5.20 20.84 20.09
N ALA A 2 -5.06 19.52 20.29
CA ALA A 2 -4.88 18.45 19.31
C ALA A 2 -3.68 18.54 18.34
N GLY A 3 -2.54 18.03 18.81
CA GLY A 3 -1.62 17.30 17.93
C GLY A 3 -2.30 16.03 17.44
N ALA A 4 -3.15 16.14 16.40
CA ALA A 4 -3.49 15.01 15.54
C ALA A 4 -2.32 14.81 14.57
N GLY A 5 -1.15 14.43 15.08
CA GLY A 5 -0.05 13.99 14.24
C GLY A 5 -0.58 12.87 13.35
N ARG A 6 -0.52 13.03 12.03
CA ARG A 6 -1.08 12.11 11.03
C ARG A 6 -0.58 10.70 11.33
N SER A 7 -1.42 9.89 11.97
CA SER A 7 -1.09 8.49 12.21
C SER A 7 -1.33 7.72 10.92
N PRO A 8 -0.44 6.78 10.53
CA PRO A 8 -0.59 5.99 9.30
C PRO A 8 -1.95 5.28 9.20
N GLY A 9 -2.52 4.89 10.35
CA GLY A 9 -3.87 4.30 10.40
C GLY A 9 -5.01 5.29 10.12
N GLY A 10 -4.87 6.57 10.48
CA GLY A 10 -5.87 7.60 10.16
C GLY A 10 -5.90 7.92 8.67
N LEU A 11 -4.72 8.04 8.05
CA LEU A 11 -4.59 8.25 6.60
C LEU A 11 -5.19 7.07 5.80
N LEU A 12 -4.93 5.83 6.22
CA LEU A 12 -5.48 4.66 5.56
C LEU A 12 -7.01 4.68 5.55
N LYS A 13 -7.66 5.01 6.67
CA LYS A 13 -9.13 5.14 6.73
C LYS A 13 -9.68 6.19 5.76
N THR A 14 -8.98 7.32 5.61
CA THR A 14 -9.38 8.36 4.66
C THR A 14 -9.27 7.85 3.22
N LEU A 15 -8.20 7.12 2.88
CA LEU A 15 -8.05 6.52 1.55
C LEU A 15 -9.10 5.43 1.29
N GLU A 16 -9.43 4.61 2.27
CA GLU A 16 -10.50 3.61 2.17
C GLU A 16 -11.86 4.25 1.88
N ALA A 17 -12.17 5.38 2.52
CA ALA A 17 -13.40 6.14 2.26
C ALA A 17 -13.42 6.72 0.83
N LEU A 18 -12.29 7.25 0.35
CA LEU A 18 -12.16 7.76 -1.03
C LEU A 18 -12.27 6.65 -2.08
N ALA A 19 -11.68 5.47 -1.83
CA ALA A 19 -11.87 4.33 -2.73
C ALA A 19 -13.34 3.94 -2.82
N ARG A 20 -14.05 3.91 -1.68
CA ARG A 20 -15.46 3.52 -1.62
C ARG A 20 -16.42 4.50 -2.30
N SER A 21 -16.00 5.75 -2.55
CA SER A 21 -16.79 6.71 -3.33
C SER A 21 -16.64 6.52 -4.85
N GLY A 22 -15.85 5.53 -5.29
CA GLY A 22 -15.65 5.21 -6.71
C GLY A 22 -14.44 5.92 -7.34
N ALA A 23 -13.72 6.76 -6.59
CA ALA A 23 -12.52 7.47 -7.05
C ALA A 23 -11.28 6.55 -7.03
N HIS A 24 -11.37 5.36 -7.63
CA HIS A 24 -10.33 4.34 -7.53
C HIS A 24 -9.00 4.79 -8.14
N ARG A 25 -9.04 5.47 -9.30
CA ARG A 25 -7.83 5.91 -10.01
C ARG A 25 -7.10 7.01 -9.23
N GLU A 26 -7.82 8.01 -8.74
CA GLU A 26 -7.27 9.10 -7.91
C GLU A 26 -6.74 8.55 -6.60
N THR A 27 -7.49 7.63 -5.97
CA THR A 27 -7.05 6.98 -4.72
C THR A 27 -5.78 6.17 -4.96
N TRP A 28 -5.66 5.45 -6.09
CA TRP A 28 -4.42 4.78 -6.46
C TRP A 28 -3.27 5.76 -6.61
N GLN A 29 -3.44 6.88 -7.32
CA GLN A 29 -2.36 7.85 -7.53
C GLN A 29 -1.85 8.43 -6.20
N ILE A 30 -2.77 8.79 -5.29
CA ILE A 30 -2.41 9.28 -3.96
C ILE A 30 -1.73 8.18 -3.15
N THR A 31 -2.29 6.96 -3.15
CA THR A 31 -1.73 5.82 -2.41
C THR A 31 -0.33 5.50 -2.91
N ARG A 32 -0.12 5.45 -4.23
CA ARG A 32 1.18 5.21 -4.88
C ARG A 32 2.21 6.24 -4.46
N ALA A 33 1.85 7.52 -4.45
CA ALA A 33 2.75 8.60 -4.03
C ALA A 33 3.14 8.52 -2.55
N LEU A 34 2.22 8.03 -1.70
CA LEU A 34 2.44 7.90 -0.26
C LEU A 34 3.05 6.56 0.14
N LEU A 35 3.01 5.55 -0.74
CA LEU A 35 3.39 4.18 -0.44
C LEU A 35 4.81 4.09 0.15
N PRO A 36 5.85 4.71 -0.43
CA PRO A 36 7.21 4.61 0.12
C PRO A 36 7.31 5.13 1.56
N ALA A 37 6.53 6.16 1.92
CA ALA A 37 6.52 6.74 3.26
C ALA A 37 5.68 5.93 4.27
N LEU A 38 4.80 5.04 3.79
CA LEU A 38 3.94 4.17 4.60
C LEU A 38 4.47 2.75 4.74
N LEU A 39 5.57 2.42 4.06
CA LEU A 39 6.28 1.15 4.18
C LEU A 39 7.28 1.20 5.33
N ALA A 40 7.62 0.02 5.85
CA ALA A 40 8.63 -0.09 6.89
C ALA A 40 9.99 0.26 6.28
N GLY A 41 10.77 1.09 6.97
CA GLY A 41 12.10 1.48 6.51
C GLY A 41 13.06 0.28 6.39
N PRO A 42 14.18 0.45 5.67
CA PRO A 42 15.22 -0.57 5.62
C PRO A 42 15.67 -0.98 7.03
N GLY A 43 15.56 -2.27 7.36
CA GLY A 43 15.92 -2.81 8.68
C GLY A 43 14.82 -2.72 9.75
N GLU A 44 13.70 -2.04 9.47
CA GLU A 44 12.57 -1.97 10.38
C GLU A 44 11.69 -3.23 10.30
N ARG A 45 11.11 -3.62 11.43
CA ARG A 45 10.11 -4.68 11.46
C ARG A 45 8.78 -4.14 10.98
N ALA A 46 8.24 -4.77 9.94
CA ALA A 46 6.89 -4.50 9.47
C ALA A 46 5.86 -4.78 10.58
N THR A 47 5.02 -3.79 10.83
CA THR A 47 3.86 -3.89 11.72
C THR A 47 2.59 -4.25 10.96
N THR A 48 1.51 -4.56 11.67
CA THR A 48 0.18 -4.83 11.10
C THR A 48 -0.32 -3.69 10.20
N VAL A 49 0.04 -2.44 10.47
CA VAL A 49 -0.36 -1.29 9.66
C VAL A 49 0.26 -1.36 8.26
N HIS A 50 1.54 -1.72 8.16
CA HIS A 50 2.22 -1.90 6.87
C HIS A 50 1.54 -2.98 6.02
N THR A 51 1.17 -4.10 6.64
CA THR A 51 0.42 -5.16 5.96
C THR A 51 -0.93 -4.66 5.44
N ARG A 52 -1.66 -3.88 6.23
CA ARG A 52 -2.95 -3.30 5.80
C ARG A 52 -2.78 -2.30 4.66
N VAL A 53 -1.77 -1.43 4.72
CA VAL A 53 -1.46 -0.47 3.65
C VAL A 53 -1.18 -1.21 2.33
N VAL A 54 -0.34 -2.24 2.34
CA VAL A 54 -0.01 -2.99 1.12
C VAL A 54 -1.21 -3.79 0.60
N SER A 55 -2.03 -4.35 1.49
CA SER A 55 -3.28 -5.01 1.08
C SER A 55 -4.23 -4.03 0.39
N PHE A 56 -4.47 -2.87 0.99
CA PHE A 56 -5.32 -1.83 0.42
C PHE A 56 -4.79 -1.31 -0.92
N ALA A 57 -3.48 -1.08 -1.01
CA ALA A 57 -2.84 -0.69 -2.26
C ALA A 57 -3.05 -1.73 -3.37
N ALA A 58 -2.99 -3.03 -3.05
CA ALA A 58 -3.29 -4.11 -3.99
C ALA A 58 -4.73 -4.05 -4.50
N ASP A 59 -5.70 -3.85 -3.60
CA ASP A 59 -7.12 -3.79 -3.94
C ASP A 59 -7.43 -2.58 -4.84
N VAL A 60 -6.94 -1.40 -4.48
CA VAL A 60 -7.17 -0.18 -5.26
C VAL A 60 -6.41 -0.20 -6.59
N ALA A 61 -5.20 -0.78 -6.65
CA ALA A 61 -4.48 -0.97 -7.91
C ALA A 61 -5.28 -1.85 -8.88
N GLU A 62 -5.86 -2.94 -8.37
CA GLU A 62 -6.70 -3.86 -9.16
C GLU A 62 -7.96 -3.15 -9.67
N TRP A 63 -8.68 -2.43 -8.79
CA TRP A 63 -9.87 -1.67 -9.18
C TRP A 63 -9.59 -0.53 -10.15
N ALA A 64 -8.41 0.10 -10.05
CA ALA A 64 -7.99 1.16 -10.94
C ALA A 64 -7.40 0.65 -12.27
N GLY A 65 -7.21 -0.67 -12.43
CA GLY A 65 -6.46 -1.23 -13.57
C GLY A 65 -5.03 -0.69 -13.64
N ALA A 66 -4.43 -0.43 -12.49
CA ALA A 66 -3.13 0.22 -12.39
C ALA A 66 -2.00 -0.68 -12.91
N ARG A 67 -1.06 -0.06 -13.62
CA ARG A 67 0.16 -0.69 -14.11
C ARG A 67 1.36 0.21 -13.84
N GLY A 68 2.55 -0.40 -13.85
CA GLY A 68 3.81 0.30 -13.65
C GLY A 68 4.51 -0.15 -12.38
N GLU A 69 5.76 -0.56 -12.55
CA GLU A 69 6.56 -1.13 -11.48
C GLU A 69 6.82 -0.14 -10.35
N LEU A 70 6.86 -0.67 -9.13
CA LEU A 70 7.24 0.04 -7.91
C LEU A 70 8.41 -0.72 -7.26
N PRO A 71 9.64 -0.17 -7.30
CA PRO A 71 10.84 -0.85 -6.81
C PRO A 71 10.73 -1.31 -5.35
N GLU A 72 10.07 -0.53 -4.50
CA GLU A 72 9.88 -0.83 -3.07
C GLU A 72 8.99 -2.06 -2.88
N ILE A 73 7.97 -2.20 -3.73
CA ILE A 73 7.06 -3.35 -3.73
C ILE A 73 7.73 -4.57 -4.36
N ALA A 74 8.50 -4.40 -5.44
CA ALA A 74 9.30 -5.47 -6.02
C ALA A 74 10.30 -6.04 -4.99
N ALA A 75 11.00 -5.16 -4.27
CA ALA A 75 11.92 -5.57 -3.20
C ALA A 75 11.21 -6.33 -2.08
N LEU A 76 10.03 -5.86 -1.63
CA LEU A 76 9.22 -6.58 -0.64
C LEU A 76 8.71 -7.92 -1.16
N ALA A 77 8.32 -8.00 -2.43
CA ALA A 77 7.83 -9.23 -3.06
C ALA A 77 8.93 -10.29 -3.19
N ALA A 78 10.18 -9.87 -3.41
CA ALA A 78 11.36 -10.72 -3.52
C ALA A 78 11.88 -11.25 -2.17
N ARG A 79 11.41 -10.73 -1.03
CA ARG A 79 11.88 -11.19 0.29
C ARG A 79 11.57 -12.67 0.53
N PRO A 80 12.51 -13.43 1.12
CA PRO A 80 12.26 -14.81 1.53
C PRO A 80 11.27 -14.87 2.69
N GLY A 81 10.47 -15.95 2.73
CA GLY A 81 9.42 -16.17 3.74
C GLY A 81 7.99 -15.95 3.22
N SER A 82 7.02 -16.26 4.08
CA SER A 82 5.58 -16.28 3.77
C SER A 82 4.76 -15.39 4.71
N SER A 83 5.31 -14.24 5.10
CA SER A 83 4.55 -13.27 5.90
C SER A 83 3.35 -12.72 5.12
N HIS A 84 2.31 -12.29 5.83
CA HIS A 84 1.15 -11.65 5.19
C HIS A 84 1.58 -10.45 4.34
N LEU A 85 2.52 -9.64 4.83
CA LEU A 85 3.08 -8.52 4.07
C LEU A 85 3.66 -8.97 2.72
N THR A 86 4.55 -9.97 2.73
CA THR A 86 5.18 -10.48 1.50
C THR A 86 4.15 -11.05 0.52
N ARG A 87 3.06 -11.67 1.01
CA ARG A 87 1.97 -12.16 0.16
C ARG A 87 1.22 -11.01 -0.52
N HIS A 88 0.85 -9.96 0.22
CA HIS A 88 0.18 -8.80 -0.35
C HIS A 88 1.11 -8.01 -1.29
N ALA A 89 2.41 -7.91 -0.98
CA ALA A 89 3.39 -7.28 -1.86
C ALA A 89 3.53 -8.03 -3.20
N ARG A 90 3.57 -9.37 -3.19
CA ARG A 90 3.58 -10.18 -4.43
C ARG A 90 2.31 -10.00 -5.24
N ARG A 91 1.14 -9.97 -4.60
CA ARG A 91 -0.14 -9.68 -5.28
C ARG A 91 -0.10 -8.31 -5.95
N LEU A 92 0.28 -7.27 -5.21
CA LEU A 92 0.38 -5.91 -5.77
C LEU A 92 1.38 -5.84 -6.91
N HIS A 93 2.57 -6.43 -6.75
CA HIS A 93 3.58 -6.47 -7.80
C HIS A 93 3.03 -7.12 -9.08
N ALA A 94 2.38 -8.28 -8.95
CA ALA A 94 1.77 -8.97 -10.07
C ALA A 94 0.67 -8.14 -10.77
N THR A 95 -0.18 -7.43 -10.01
CA THR A 95 -1.18 -6.52 -10.61
C THR A 95 -0.52 -5.42 -11.44
N LEU A 96 0.60 -4.87 -10.96
CA LEU A 96 1.31 -3.76 -11.60
C LEU A 96 2.13 -4.18 -12.83
N THR A 97 2.58 -5.44 -12.89
CA THR A 97 3.45 -5.97 -13.94
C THR A 97 2.78 -7.00 -14.87
N ALA A 98 1.52 -7.37 -14.59
CA ALA A 98 0.65 -8.04 -15.57
C ALA A 98 0.45 -7.18 -16.81
#